data_AF-A0A7C5XIB9-F1
#
_entry.id   AF-A0A7C5XIB9-F1
#
_cell.length_a   1.000
_cell.length_b   1.000
_cell.length_c   1.000
_cell.angle_alpha   90.00
_cell.angle_beta   90.00
_cell.angle_gamma   90.00
#
_symmetry.space_group_name_H-M   'P 1'
#
loop_
_entity.id
_entity.type
_entity.pdbx_description
1 polymer ?
#
loop_
_entity_poly.entity_id
_entity_poly.type
_entity_poly.pdbx_seq_one_letter_code
_entity_poly.pdbx_strand_id
1 'polypeptide(L)'
;MSPPSPSRRSPWSRSPQWLLNGLKLVWVRGGDKSHENYNHRVMVFRSSIIERIALKAPLYSIEVKYVSPRGTTNSDEHNELMRKYRLDRHTASAYLIALRGLITNGNKHYE
;
A
#
# COMPACT_ATOMS: atom_id res chain seq x y z
N MET A 1 -0.34 41.41 26.44
CA MET A 1 0.19 40.38 25.52
C MET A 1 -0.75 39.19 25.57
N SER A 2 -1.52 38.98 24.50
CA SER A 2 -2.40 37.82 24.35
C SER A 2 -1.68 36.75 23.53
N PRO A 3 -1.90 35.44 23.77
CA PRO A 3 -1.29 34.40 22.96
C PRO A 3 -1.85 34.46 21.53
N PRO A 4 -1.03 34.17 20.49
CA PRO A 4 -1.53 34.19 19.12
C PRO A 4 -2.47 33.01 18.86
N SER A 5 -3.54 33.28 18.11
CA SER A 5 -4.56 32.34 17.67
C SER A 5 -3.96 31.18 16.86
N PRO A 6 -4.41 29.93 17.04
CA PRO A 6 -3.89 28.81 16.28
C PRO A 6 -4.34 28.95 14.82
N SER A 7 -3.39 29.27 13.94
CA SER A 7 -3.60 29.23 12.50
C SER A 7 -4.01 27.82 12.06
N ARG A 8 -5.00 27.77 11.16
CA ARG A 8 -5.52 26.57 10.50
C ARG A 8 -4.37 25.68 10.01
N ARG A 9 -4.11 24.57 10.70
CA ARG A 9 -3.23 23.52 10.18
C ARG A 9 -3.91 22.88 8.96
N SER A 10 -3.19 22.83 7.85
CA SER A 10 -3.63 22.18 6.62
C SER A 10 -3.92 20.70 6.88
N PRO A 11 -5.02 20.13 6.31
CA PRO A 11 -5.41 18.74 6.54
C PRO A 11 -4.38 17.68 6.11
N TRP A 12 -3.33 18.11 5.41
CA TRP A 12 -2.34 17.29 4.73
C TRP A 12 -1.10 16.97 5.57
N SER A 13 -1.00 17.48 6.80
CA SER A 13 0.02 17.05 7.76
C SER A 13 -0.51 15.91 8.65
N ARG A 14 -0.98 14.82 8.05
CA ARG A 14 -1.48 13.63 8.77
C ARG A 14 -0.46 12.50 8.72
N SER A 15 -0.10 12.01 9.90
CA SER A 15 0.85 10.92 10.10
C SER A 15 0.41 9.61 9.43
N PRO A 16 1.36 8.75 8.97
CA PRO A 16 1.07 7.53 8.19
C PRO A 16 0.10 6.54 8.87
N GLN A 17 0.06 6.54 10.21
CA GLN A 17 -0.80 5.66 11.01
C GLN A 17 -2.31 5.90 10.79
N TRP A 18 -2.72 7.13 10.46
CA TRP A 18 -4.12 7.46 10.26
C TRP A 18 -4.68 6.89 8.94
N LEU A 19 -3.83 6.79 7.91
CA LEU A 19 -4.18 6.16 6.63
C LEU A 19 -4.36 4.64 6.79
N LEU A 20 -3.49 3.99 7.56
CA LEU A 20 -3.56 2.55 7.82
C LEU A 20 -4.85 2.17 8.56
N ASN A 21 -5.24 2.94 9.58
CA ASN A 21 -6.48 2.69 10.32
C ASN A 21 -7.75 2.98 9.48
N GLY A 22 -7.74 4.03 8.65
CA GLY A 22 -8.86 4.35 7.77
C GLY A 22 -9.08 3.30 6.67
N LEU A 23 -8.00 2.84 6.05
CA LEU A 23 -8.04 1.79 5.01
C LEU A 23 -8.53 0.44 5.57
N LYS A 24 -8.16 0.11 6.82
CA LYS A 24 -8.65 -1.07 7.54
C LYS A 24 -10.18 -1.03 7.69
N LEU A 25 -10.74 0.11 8.12
CA LEU A 25 -12.18 0.26 8.33
C LEU A 25 -12.99 0.14 7.03
N VAL A 26 -12.48 0.71 5.93
CA VAL A 26 -13.13 0.68 4.61
C VAL A 26 -13.14 -0.74 4.02
N TRP A 27 -12.08 -1.52 4.21
CA TRP A 27 -12.02 -2.91 3.76
C TRP A 27 -12.89 -3.86 4.59
N VAL A 28 -12.94 -3.67 5.91
CA VAL A 28 -13.84 -4.43 6.81
C VAL A 28 -15.31 -4.23 6.43
N ARG A 29 -15.65 -3.06 5.88
CA ARG A 29 -17.03 -2.69 5.54
C ARG A 29 -17.47 -3.07 4.11
N GLY A 30 -16.54 -3.49 3.23
CA GLY A 30 -16.84 -3.73 1.81
C GLY A 30 -16.39 -5.09 1.22
N GLY A 31 -15.70 -5.95 1.98
CA GLY A 31 -15.13 -7.20 1.46
C GLY A 31 -15.99 -8.44 1.72
N ASP A 32 -16.38 -9.11 0.64
CA ASP A 32 -17.20 -10.33 0.63
C ASP A 32 -16.65 -11.45 1.53
N LYS A 33 -17.57 -12.20 2.14
CA LYS A 33 -17.37 -12.99 3.35
C LYS A 33 -16.70 -14.33 3.09
N SER A 34 -15.42 -14.45 3.45
CA SER A 34 -14.87 -15.71 3.93
C SER A 34 -14.81 -15.64 5.46
N HIS A 35 -15.27 -16.70 6.12
CA HIS A 35 -15.49 -16.88 7.57
C HIS A 35 -14.68 -15.95 8.49
N GLU A 36 -15.32 -15.38 9.53
CA GLU A 36 -14.77 -14.33 10.43
C GLU A 36 -13.33 -14.58 10.90
N ASN A 37 -13.02 -15.82 11.29
CA ASN A 37 -11.68 -16.24 11.72
C ASN A 37 -10.62 -16.25 10.60
N TYR A 38 -10.99 -16.50 9.35
CA TYR A 38 -10.09 -16.45 8.21
C TYR A 38 -9.72 -15.00 7.87
N ASN A 39 -10.72 -14.12 7.81
CA ASN A 39 -10.51 -12.70 7.55
C ASN A 39 -9.66 -12.04 8.65
N HIS A 40 -9.90 -12.37 9.93
CA HIS A 40 -9.08 -11.86 11.04
C HIS A 40 -7.60 -12.25 10.89
N ARG A 41 -7.29 -13.53 10.59
CA ARG A 41 -5.91 -14.01 10.41
C ARG A 41 -5.21 -13.34 9.24
N VAL A 42 -5.87 -13.25 8.08
CA VAL A 42 -5.31 -12.59 6.89
C VAL A 42 -5.08 -11.10 7.13
N MET A 43 -6.01 -10.43 7.83
CA MET A 43 -5.89 -9.00 8.18
C MET A 43 -4.72 -8.74 9.12
N VAL A 44 -4.58 -9.53 10.19
CA VAL A 44 -3.50 -9.40 11.17
C VAL A 44 -2.14 -9.66 10.51
N PHE A 45 -2.04 -10.71 9.69
CA PHE A 45 -0.82 -11.04 8.97
C PHE A 45 -0.36 -9.89 8.05
N ARG A 46 -1.27 -9.38 7.20
CA ARG A 46 -0.96 -8.29 6.28
C ARG A 46 -0.55 -7.01 7.01
N SER A 47 -1.24 -6.66 8.09
CA SER A 47 -0.95 -5.43 8.86
C SER A 47 0.42 -5.52 9.53
N SER A 48 0.73 -6.64 10.19
CA SER A 48 1.99 -6.80 10.94
C SER A 48 3.24 -6.74 10.06
N ILE A 49 3.20 -7.32 8.85
CA ILE A 49 4.33 -7.30 7.91
C ILE A 49 4.55 -5.90 7.35
N ILE A 50 3.47 -5.23 6.94
CA ILE A 50 3.54 -3.87 6.40
C ILE A 50 4.13 -2.91 7.45
N GLU A 51 3.66 -2.98 8.69
CA GLU A 51 4.20 -2.17 9.80
C GLU A 51 5.68 -2.42 10.04
N ARG A 52 6.10 -3.70 10.10
CA ARG A 52 7.52 -4.05 10.27
C ARG A 52 8.39 -3.50 9.15
N ILE A 53 7.96 -3.63 7.89
CA ILE A 53 8.70 -3.10 6.73
C ILE A 53 8.78 -1.57 6.81
N ALA A 54 7.65 -0.90 7.05
CA ALA A 54 7.59 0.56 7.13
C ALA A 54 8.48 1.15 8.24
N LEU A 55 8.63 0.43 9.37
CA LEU A 55 9.48 0.87 10.48
C LEU A 55 10.95 0.52 10.31
N LYS A 56 11.28 -0.63 9.67
CA LYS A 56 12.66 -1.13 9.58
C LYS A 56 13.39 -0.68 8.33
N ALA A 57 12.73 -0.58 7.18
CA ALA A 57 13.39 -0.22 5.93
C ALA A 57 14.02 1.19 5.95
N PRO A 58 13.40 2.24 6.53
CA PRO A 58 14.03 3.56 6.62
C PRO A 58 15.32 3.59 7.45
N LEU A 59 15.49 2.64 8.40
CA LEU A 59 16.72 2.52 9.19
C LEU A 59 17.94 2.13 8.32
N TYR A 60 17.69 1.54 7.16
CA TYR A 60 18.70 1.17 6.16
C TYR A 60 18.68 2.11 4.95
N SER A 61 18.12 3.32 5.10
CA SER A 61 17.96 4.30 4.02
C SER A 61 17.18 3.78 2.80
N ILE A 62 16.33 2.77 2.99
CA ILE A 62 15.45 2.23 1.96
C ILE A 62 14.12 2.98 1.99
N GLU A 63 13.78 3.66 0.90
CA GLU A 63 12.49 4.35 0.77
C GLU A 63 11.35 3.34 0.61
N VAL A 64 10.30 3.48 1.43
CA VAL A 64 9.11 2.62 1.38
C VAL A 64 7.97 3.35 0.70
N LYS A 65 7.37 2.71 -0.31
CA LYS A 65 6.20 3.21 -1.03
C LYS A 65 5.03 2.24 -0.94
N TYR A 66 3.85 2.79 -0.71
CA TYR A 66 2.60 2.03 -0.70
C TYR A 66 1.98 2.03 -2.09
N VAL A 67 1.74 0.84 -2.63
CA VAL A 67 1.17 0.64 -3.97
C VAL A 67 -0.06 -0.25 -3.86
N SER A 68 -1.12 0.07 -4.61
CA SER A 68 -2.33 -0.75 -4.66
C SER A 68 -2.08 -2.05 -5.43
N PRO A 69 -2.35 -3.23 -4.83
CA PRO A 69 -2.15 -4.52 -5.49
C PRO A 69 -3.30 -4.94 -6.42
N ARG A 70 -4.32 -4.10 -6.61
CA ARG A 70 -5.53 -4.44 -7.37
C ARG A 70 -5.17 -4.82 -8.81
N GLY A 71 -5.56 -6.02 -9.26
CA GLY A 71 -5.33 -6.47 -10.64
C GLY A 71 -3.87 -6.83 -10.94
N THR A 72 -3.17 -7.46 -10.00
CA THR A 72 -1.78 -7.95 -10.17
C THR A 72 -1.65 -9.45 -10.46
N THR A 73 -2.69 -10.24 -10.17
CA THR A 73 -2.70 -11.71 -10.37
C THR A 73 -3.80 -12.17 -11.34
N ASN A 74 -4.84 -11.36 -11.56
CA ASN A 74 -5.96 -11.66 -12.46
C ASN A 74 -6.07 -10.58 -13.56
N SER A 75 -4.94 -10.22 -14.16
CA SER A 75 -4.88 -9.28 -15.29
C SER A 75 -4.26 -9.97 -16.50
N ASP A 76 -4.64 -9.53 -17.69
CA ASP A 76 -4.05 -10.03 -18.93
C ASP A 76 -2.55 -9.70 -18.98
N GLU A 77 -2.17 -8.50 -18.53
CA GLU A 77 -0.77 -8.08 -18.35
C GLU A 77 0.06 -9.09 -17.53
N HIS A 78 -0.53 -9.67 -16.48
CA HIS A 78 0.12 -10.67 -15.65
C HIS A 78 0.39 -11.96 -16.42
N ASN A 79 -0.60 -12.43 -17.18
CA ASN A 79 -0.47 -13.63 -18.00
C ASN A 79 0.53 -13.44 -19.14
N GLU A 80 0.53 -12.26 -19.76
CA GLU A 80 1.47 -11.89 -20.81
C GLU A 80 2.90 -11.81 -20.28
N LEU A 81 3.13 -11.20 -19.11
CA LEU A 81 4.44 -11.14 -18.47
C LEU A 81 4.99 -12.53 -18.16
N MET A 82 4.17 -13.42 -17.61
CA MET A 82 4.56 -14.81 -17.34
C MET A 82 4.94 -15.53 -18.64
N ARG A 83 4.20 -15.35 -19.73
CA ARG A 83 4.50 -16.00 -21.01
C ARG A 83 5.75 -15.43 -21.69
N LYS A 84 5.87 -14.10 -21.70
CA LYS A 84 6.95 -13.37 -22.40
C LYS A 84 8.30 -13.55 -21.72
N TYR A 85 8.33 -13.40 -20.40
CA TYR A 85 9.57 -13.43 -19.62
C TYR A 85 9.77 -14.73 -18.83
N ARG A 86 8.86 -15.71 -18.99
CA ARG A 86 8.88 -17.01 -18.28
C ARG A 86 8.98 -16.85 -16.75
N LEU A 87 8.35 -15.80 -16.22
CA LEU A 87 8.33 -15.52 -14.78
C LEU A 87 7.35 -16.46 -14.08
N ASP A 88 7.65 -16.82 -12.83
CA ASP A 88 6.66 -17.47 -11.97
C ASP A 88 5.56 -16.48 -11.57
N ARG A 89 4.44 -17.03 -11.07
CA ARG A 89 3.26 -16.25 -10.68
C ARG A 89 3.58 -15.19 -9.62
N HIS A 90 4.41 -15.48 -8.65
CA HIS A 90 4.73 -14.53 -7.59
C HIS A 90 5.66 -13.44 -8.12
N THR A 91 6.66 -13.79 -8.91
CA THR A 91 7.57 -12.80 -9.53
C THR A 91 6.85 -11.89 -10.50
N ALA A 92 5.93 -12.41 -11.32
CA ALA A 92 5.13 -11.58 -12.23
C ALA A 92 4.25 -10.57 -11.46
N SER A 93 3.62 -10.98 -10.35
CA SER A 93 2.85 -10.03 -9.52
C SER A 93 3.75 -9.01 -8.83
N ALA A 94 4.91 -9.42 -8.32
CA ALA A 94 5.88 -8.50 -7.70
C ALA A 94 6.42 -7.47 -8.72
N TYR A 95 6.68 -7.91 -9.95
CA TYR A 95 7.13 -7.05 -11.04
C TYR A 95 6.11 -5.98 -11.39
N LEU A 96 4.83 -6.33 -11.49
CA LEU A 96 3.74 -5.36 -11.73
C LEU A 96 3.62 -4.33 -10.59
N ILE A 97 3.80 -4.75 -9.34
CA ILE A 97 3.83 -3.84 -8.18
C ILE A 97 5.00 -2.86 -8.29
N ALA A 98 6.19 -3.35 -8.63
CA ALA A 98 7.38 -2.53 -8.78
C ALA A 98 7.19 -1.48 -9.90
N LEU A 99 6.70 -1.90 -11.07
CA LEU A 99 6.39 -1.00 -12.18
C LEU A 99 5.41 0.11 -11.78
N ARG A 100 4.32 -0.24 -11.09
CA ARG A 100 3.34 0.74 -10.60
C ARG A 100 3.93 1.70 -9.57
N GLY A 101 4.80 1.19 -8.70
CA GLY A 101 5.53 2.00 -7.73
C GLY A 101 6.47 3.01 -8.39
N LEU A 102 7.08 2.67 -9.52
CA LEU A 102 7.92 3.58 -10.30
C LEU A 102 7.10 4.62 -11.05
N ILE A 103 6.07 4.20 -11.79
CA ILE A 103 5.23 5.09 -12.63
C ILE A 103 4.48 6.13 -11.79
N THR A 104 3.97 5.74 -10.62
CA THR A 104 3.24 6.65 -9.71
C THR A 104 4.11 7.81 -9.21
N ASN A 105 5.44 7.68 -9.21
CA ASN A 105 6.34 8.78 -8.84
C ASN A 105 6.60 9.76 -9.98
N GLY A 106 6.52 9.32 -11.24
CA GLY A 106 6.66 10.21 -12.40
C GLY A 106 5.62 11.32 -12.41
N ASN A 107 4.40 11.02 -11.93
CA ASN A 107 3.29 11.98 -11.90
C ASN A 107 3.30 12.95 -10.70
N LYS A 108 4.27 12.84 -9.78
CA LYS A 108 4.42 13.76 -8.63
C LYS A 108 5.52 14.80 -8.83
N HIS A 109 6.14 14.83 -10.01
CA HIS A 109 7.17 15.83 -10.38
C HIS A 109 6.59 17.01 -11.19
N TYR A 110 5.26 17.17 -11.24
CA TYR A 110 4.58 18.26 -11.97
C TYR A 110 3.55 19.04 -11.11
N GLU A 111 3.73 19.11 -9.80
CA GLU A 111 3.02 20.07 -8.91
C GLU A 111 3.98 20.63 -7.86
#